data_AF-A0A2W6DX68-F1
#
_entry.id   AF-A0A2W6DX68-F1
#
_cell.length_a   1.000
_cell.length_b   1.000
_cell.length_c   1.000
_cell.angle_alpha   90.00
_cell.angle_beta   90.00
_cell.angle_gamma   90.00
#
_symmetry.space_group_name_H-M   'P 1'
#
loop_
_entity.id
_entity.type
_entity.pdbx_description
1 polymer ?
#
loop_
_entity_poly.entity_id
_entity_poly.type
_entity_poly.pdbx_seq_one_letter_code
_entity_poly.pdbx_strand_id
1 'polypeptide(L)' 'MAHAFAPAAGRATELLVTVSGGPPRFDYYRLLERVNHGEATVADIAASGPEFDNHYVDSPAWNAR' A
#
# COMPACT_ATOMS: atom_id res chain seq x y z
N MET A 1 0.78 14.43 -0.93
CA MET A 1 -0.24 14.52 0.14
C MET A 1 -0.53 13.11 0.61
N ALA A 2 -0.54 12.86 1.92
CA ALA A 2 -0.89 11.55 2.46
C ALA A 2 -2.36 11.23 2.18
N HIS A 3 -2.64 9.98 1.84
CA HIS A 3 -3.98 9.51 1.50
C HIS A 3 -4.13 8.04 1.90
N ALA A 4 -5.36 7.63 2.20
CA ALA A 4 -5.69 6.26 2.51
C ALA A 4 -7.17 5.99 2.17
N PHE A 5 -7.49 4.73 1.89
CA PHE A 5 -8.84 4.27 1.57
C PHE A 5 -9.08 2.90 2.20
N ALA A 6 -10.34 2.61 2.51
CA ALA A 6 -10.80 1.31 3.01
C ALA A 6 -12.28 1.15 2.63
N PRO A 7 -12.76 -0.07 2.38
CA PRO A 7 -14.19 -0.31 2.24
C PRO A 7 -14.97 0.09 3.50
N ALA A 8 -16.29 0.24 3.35
CA ALA A 8 -17.18 0.28 4.50
C ALA A 8 -17.09 -1.04 5.29
N ALA A 9 -17.29 -0.99 6.61
CA ALA A 9 -17.20 -2.17 7.46
C ALA A 9 -18.16 -3.28 7.00
N GLY A 10 -17.65 -4.52 6.90
CA GLY A 10 -18.42 -5.69 6.46
C GLY A 10 -18.82 -5.69 4.98
N ARG A 11 -18.25 -4.80 4.15
CA ARG A 11 -18.54 -4.71 2.72
C ARG A 11 -17.27 -4.97 1.90
N ALA A 12 -17.41 -5.72 0.82
CA ALA A 12 -16.42 -5.72 -0.25
C ALA A 12 -16.61 -4.48 -1.14
N THR A 13 -15.53 -3.98 -1.71
CA THR A 13 -15.53 -2.90 -2.70
C THR A 13 -14.48 -3.18 -3.76
N GLU A 14 -14.65 -2.57 -4.92
CA GLU A 14 -13.62 -2.52 -5.95
C GLU A 14 -12.85 -1.20 -5.83
N LEU A 15 -11.57 -1.24 -6.18
CA LEU A 15 -10.68 -0.09 -6.20
C LEU A 15 -9.94 -0.04 -7.52
N LEU A 16 -9.99 1.10 -8.19
CA LEU A 16 -9.14 1.41 -9.32
C LEU A 16 -8.10 2.45 -8.90
N VAL A 17 -6.83 2.09 -9.02
CA VAL A 17 -5.70 3.02 -8.79
C VAL A 17 -5.11 3.37 -10.14
N THR A 18 -5.11 4.66 -10.48
CA THR A 18 -4.46 5.19 -11.68
C THR A 18 -3.20 5.95 -11.28
N VAL A 19 -2.10 5.63 -11.96
CA VAL A 19 -0.81 6.29 -11.77
C VAL A 19 -0.29 6.68 -13.14
N SER A 20 0.09 7.94 -13.32
CA SER A 20 0.71 8.44 -14.54
C SER A 20 2.06 9.10 -14.21
N GLY A 21 3.14 8.61 -14.82
CA GLY A 21 4.51 9.03 -14.51
C GLY A 21 5.04 8.42 -13.20
N GLY A 22 6.36 8.23 -13.13
CA GLY A 22 7.04 7.62 -11.97
C GLY A 22 7.68 6.25 -12.25
N PRO A 23 8.32 5.64 -11.25
CA PRO A 23 8.99 4.35 -11.38
C PRO A 23 7.99 3.20 -11.67
N PRO A 24 8.44 2.08 -12.24
CA PRO A 24 7.61 0.89 -12.43
C PRO A 24 7.01 0.42 -11.10
N ARG A 25 5.68 0.27 -11.03
CA ARG A 25 4.98 -0.08 -9.77
C ARG A 25 4.50 -1.52 -9.68
N PHE A 26 4.60 -2.31 -10.75
CA PHE A 26 4.10 -3.70 -10.73
C PHE A 26 4.80 -4.57 -9.71
N ASP A 27 6.12 -4.40 -9.53
CA ASP A 27 6.87 -5.20 -8.56
C ASP A 27 6.55 -4.83 -7.11
N TYR A 28 6.20 -3.57 -6.86
CA TYR A 28 5.64 -3.17 -5.58
C TYR A 28 4.31 -3.87 -5.29
N TYR A 29 3.39 -3.96 -6.26
CA TYR A 29 2.14 -4.69 -6.07
C TYR A 29 2.35 -6.19 -5.85
N ARG A 30 3.34 -6.79 -6.53
CA ARG A 30 3.75 -8.19 -6.27
C ARG A 30 4.34 -8.37 -4.87
N LEU A 31 5.08 -7.37 -4.36
CA LEU A 31 5.55 -7.39 -2.97
C LEU A 31 4.37 -7.39 -2.00
N LEU A 32 3.35 -6.55 -2.22
CA LEU A 32 2.14 -6.54 -1.39
C LEU A 32 1.42 -7.90 -1.40
N GLU A 33 1.31 -8.54 -2.57
CA GLU A 33 0.77 -9.89 -2.70
C GLU A 33 1.58 -10.91 -1.89
N ARG A 34 2.92 -10.92 -2.01
CA ARG A 34 3.78 -11.80 -1.21
C ARG A 34 3.62 -11.59 0.30
N VAL A 35 3.50 -10.34 0.75
CA VAL A 35 3.21 -10.06 2.18
C VAL A 35 1.86 -10.63 2.59
N ASN A 36 0.82 -10.47 1.75
CA ASN A 36 -0.49 -11.06 2.01
C ASN A 36 -0.45 -12.60 2.09
N HIS A 37 0.43 -13.24 1.31
CA HIS A 37 0.65 -14.69 1.35
C HIS A 37 1.64 -15.16 2.44
N GLY A 38 2.26 -14.25 3.19
CA GLY A 38 3.26 -14.57 4.22
C GLY A 38 4.65 -14.92 3.68
N GLU A 39 4.93 -14.62 2.42
CA GLU A 39 6.20 -14.88 1.73
C GLU A 39 7.18 -13.70 1.84
N ALA A 40 6.71 -12.55 2.32
CA ALA A 40 7.47 -11.35 2.61
C ALA A 40 6.91 -10.67 3.87
N THR A 41 7.62 -9.67 4.38
CA THR A 41 7.30 -8.97 5.62
C THR A 41 6.89 -7.52 5.39
N VAL A 42 6.23 -6.91 6.38
CA VAL A 42 5.96 -5.45 6.38
C VAL A 42 7.27 -4.64 6.40
N ALA A 43 8.35 -5.19 6.94
CA ALA A 43 9.66 -4.56 6.89
C ALA A 43 10.21 -4.48 5.45
N ASP A 44 9.94 -5.48 4.60
CA ASP A 44 10.32 -5.45 3.18
C ASP A 44 9.58 -4.34 2.43
N ILE A 45 8.30 -4.09 2.76
CA ILE A 45 7.55 -2.95 2.24
C ILE A 45 8.24 -1.64 2.63
N ALA A 46 8.55 -1.45 3.91
CA ALA A 46 9.21 -0.24 4.40
C ALA A 46 10.58 -0.01 3.73
N ALA A 47 11.36 -1.08 3.53
CA ALA A 47 12.65 -1.03 2.86
C ALA A 47 12.55 -0.66 1.37
N SER A 48 11.44 -1.00 0.71
CA SER A 48 11.22 -0.71 -0.72
C SER A 48 10.89 0.75 -1.05
N GLY A 49 10.69 1.59 -0.03
CA GLY A 49 10.29 3.00 -0.17
C GLY A 49 11.10 3.81 -1.20
N PRO A 50 12.45 3.77 -1.18
CA PRO A 50 13.29 4.49 -2.14
C PRO A 50 13.12 4.06 -3.60
N GLU A 51 12.75 2.80 -3.86
CA GLU A 51 12.61 2.25 -5.22
C GLU A 51 11.27 2.64 -5.85
N PHE A 52 10.20 2.58 -5.05
CA PHE A 52 8.82 2.77 -5.55
C PHE A 52 8.21 4.13 -5.19
N ASP A 53 8.98 4.97 -4.50
CA ASP A 53 8.58 6.30 -4.01
C ASP A 53 7.36 6.21 -3.06
N ASN A 54 7.37 5.24 -2.16
CA ASN A 54 6.33 5.06 -1.15
C ASN A 54 6.77 5.62 0.20
N HIS A 55 6.01 6.58 0.71
CA HIS A 55 6.25 7.27 1.97
C HIS A 55 5.05 7.07 2.89
N TYR A 56 5.16 6.11 3.80
CA TYR A 56 4.14 5.85 4.82
C TYR A 56 4.24 6.85 5.96
N VAL A 57 3.10 7.25 6.50
CA VAL A 57 3.00 8.17 7.63
C VAL A 57 2.08 7.58 8.68
N ASP A 58 2.36 7.90 9.95
CA ASP A 58 1.41 7.61 11.02
C ASP A 58 0.16 8.49 10.86
N SER A 59 -1.00 7.91 11.12
CA SER A 59 -2.29 8.60 10.98
C SER A 59 -3.19 8.24 12.15
N PRO A 60 -3.32 9.11 13.17
CA PRO A 60 -4.20 8.88 14.30
C PRO A 60 -5.66 8.61 13.89
N ALA A 61 -6.14 9.29 12.84
CA ALA A 61 -7.48 9.09 12.30
C ALA A 61 -7.68 7.69 11.68
N TRP A 62 -6.61 7.05 11.20
CA TRP A 62 -6.65 5.71 10.62
C TRP A 62 -6.37 4.61 11.64
N ASN A 63 -5.50 4.88 12.61
CA ASN A 63 -5.24 3.98 13.73
C ASN A 63 -6.47 3.79 14.64
N ALA A 64 -7.37 4.78 14.67
CA ALA A 64 -8.61 4.74 15.45
C ALA A 64 -9.81 4.10 14.71
N ARG A 65 -9.62 3.59 13.49
CA ARG A 65 -10.69 3.04 12.63
C ARG A 65 -10.84 1.54 12.81
#